data_AF-A0ABD5VIK9-F1
#
_entry.id   AF-A0ABD5VIK9-F1
#
_cell.length_a   1.000
_cell.length_b   1.000
_cell.length_c   1.000
_cell.angle_alpha   90.00
_cell.angle_beta   90.00
_cell.angle_gamma   90.00
#
_symmetry.space_group_name_H-M   'P 1'
#
loop_
_entity.id
_entity.type
_entity.pdbx_description
1 polymer ?
#
loop_
_entity_poly.entity_id
_entity_poly.type
_entity_poly.pdbx_seq_one_letter_code
_entity_poly.pdbx_strand_id
1 'polypeptide(L)'
;MALETIPTFIGGLGAPEMVIVFLIAVLLFGANKIPKLARSTGEAMGEFQKGREEVEEELQDMREGPSSSNDSAFDDDSSFDETTTTDTSTDASTDTSTETN
;
A
#
# COMPACT_ATOMS: atom_id res chain seq x y z
N MET A 1 21.57 21.53 -30.85
CA MET A 1 20.92 20.95 -29.66
C MET A 1 19.52 20.51 -30.05
N ALA A 2 19.38 19.30 -30.56
CA ALA A 2 18.09 18.65 -30.70
C ALA A 2 17.97 17.71 -29.49
N LEU A 3 17.06 18.02 -28.56
CA LEU A 3 16.68 17.06 -27.54
C LEU A 3 15.74 16.06 -28.22
N GLU A 4 16.32 14.96 -28.69
CA GLU A 4 15.53 13.77 -29.03
C GLU A 4 15.01 13.20 -27.72
N THR A 5 13.81 13.62 -27.30
CA THR A 5 13.10 13.04 -26.16
C THR A 5 12.78 11.59 -26.48
N ILE A 6 13.63 10.69 -26.00
CA ILE A 6 13.34 9.26 -26.01
C ILE A 6 12.15 9.05 -25.06
N PRO A 7 11.02 8.47 -25.50
CA PRO A 7 9.93 8.16 -24.60
C PRO A 7 10.46 7.22 -23.50
N THR A 8 10.46 7.70 -22.25
CA THR A 8 10.82 6.96 -21.02
C THR A 8 9.92 5.74 -20.75
N PHE A 9 9.04 5.39 -21.69
CA PHE A 9 8.15 4.24 -21.64
C PHE A 9 8.87 2.88 -21.54
N ILE A 10 10.16 2.78 -21.85
CA ILE A 10 10.92 1.51 -21.79
C ILE A 10 11.70 1.32 -20.46
N GLY A 11 11.87 2.37 -19.64
CA GLY A 11 12.76 2.33 -18.46
C GLY A 11 12.07 2.26 -17.09
N GLY A 12 10.74 2.34 -17.04
CA GLY A 12 9.98 2.36 -15.80
C GLY A 12 8.83 3.36 -15.91
N LEU A 13 7.62 2.90 -15.60
CA LEU A 13 6.44 3.75 -15.51
C LEU A 13 6.64 4.70 -14.32
N GLY A 14 7.13 5.90 -14.60
CA GLY A 14 7.21 6.97 -13.63
C GLY A 14 5.84 7.57 -13.35
N ALA A 15 5.77 8.35 -12.27
CA ALA A 15 4.62 9.21 -11.99
C ALA A 15 4.21 10.11 -13.18
N PRO A 16 5.13 10.73 -13.97
CA PRO A 16 4.71 11.57 -15.08
C PRO A 16 4.03 10.80 -16.21
N GLU A 17 4.48 9.59 -16.56
CA GLU A 17 3.85 8.76 -17.58
C GLU A 17 2.42 8.37 -17.19
N MET A 18 2.21 8.01 -15.91
CA MET A 18 0.88 7.67 -15.40
C MET A 18 -0.10 8.84 -15.47
N VAL A 19 0.36 10.07 -15.24
CA VAL A 19 -0.46 11.28 -15.38
C VAL A 19 -0.87 11.50 -16.85
N ILE A 20 0.04 11.30 -17.81
CA ILE A 20 -0.27 11.44 -19.24
C ILE A 20 -1.31 10.41 -19.67
N VAL A 21 -1.13 9.14 -19.28
CA VAL A 21 -2.10 8.08 -19.60
C VAL A 21 -3.45 8.38 -18.95
N PHE A 22 -3.46 8.82 -17.70
CA PHE A 22 -4.68 9.21 -16.99
C PHE A 22 -5.40 10.38 -17.70
N LEU A 23 -4.66 11.37 -18.17
CA LEU A 23 -5.23 12.50 -18.91
C LEU A 23 -5.90 12.04 -20.22
N ILE A 24 -5.24 11.15 -20.97
CA ILE A 24 -5.83 10.56 -22.19
C ILE A 24 -7.10 9.76 -21.84
N ALA A 25 -7.06 8.93 -20.79
CA ALA A 25 -8.22 8.17 -20.34
C ALA A 25 -9.39 9.09 -19.95
N VAL A 26 -9.11 10.20 -19.26
CA VAL A 26 -10.11 11.22 -18.91
C VAL A 26 -10.70 11.91 -20.14
N LEU A 27 -9.92 12.14 -21.20
CA LEU A 27 -10.46 12.70 -22.45
C LEU A 27 -11.37 11.71 -23.18
N LEU A 28 -11.04 10.42 -23.17
CA LEU A 28 -11.85 9.38 -23.82
C LEU A 28 -13.15 9.06 -23.06
N PHE A 29 -13.05 8.91 -21.74
CA PHE A 29 -14.18 8.50 -20.90
C PHE A 29 -14.92 9.66 -20.23
N GLY A 30 -14.28 10.83 -20.12
CA GLY A 30 -14.76 12.01 -19.40
C GLY A 30 -14.35 12.03 -17.93
N ALA A 31 -14.10 13.23 -17.37
CA ALA A 31 -13.66 13.43 -15.98
C ALA A 31 -14.66 12.91 -14.94
N ASN A 32 -15.94 12.79 -15.30
CA ASN A 32 -16.99 12.29 -14.40
C ASN A 32 -17.16 10.77 -14.42
N LYS A 33 -16.61 10.06 -15.42
CA LYS A 33 -16.90 8.63 -15.61
C LYS A 33 -16.05 7.75 -14.70
N ILE A 34 -14.74 8.01 -14.62
CA ILE A 34 -13.83 7.32 -13.69
C ILE A 34 -14.30 7.41 -12.23
N PRO A 35 -14.57 8.60 -11.64
CA PRO A 35 -15.01 8.69 -10.25
C PRO A 35 -16.39 8.06 -10.02
N LYS A 36 -17.30 8.15 -11.00
CA LYS A 36 -18.62 7.51 -10.90
C LYS A 36 -18.51 5.99 -10.87
N LEU A 37 -17.64 5.40 -11.68
CA LEU A 37 -17.35 3.97 -11.67
C LEU A 37 -16.69 3.55 -10.35
N ALA A 38 -15.70 4.30 -9.89
CA ALA A 38 -15.04 4.03 -8.62
C ALA A 38 -16.04 4.05 -7.44
N ARG A 39 -16.99 5.00 -7.46
CA ARG A 39 -18.03 5.09 -6.42
C ARG A 39 -18.96 3.88 -6.45
N SER A 40 -19.53 3.53 -7.61
CA SER A 40 -20.45 2.39 -7.70
C SER A 40 -19.77 1.05 -7.41
N THR A 41 -18.52 0.88 -7.88
CA THR A 41 -17.73 -0.33 -7.60
C THR A 41 -17.34 -0.40 -6.12
N GLY A 42 -16.99 0.73 -5.51
CA GLY A 42 -16.67 0.80 -4.08
C GLY A 42 -17.87 0.50 -3.18
N GLU A 43 -19.05 1.02 -3.55
CA GLU A 43 -20.32 0.72 -2.86
C GLU A 43 -20.65 -0.78 -2.96
N ALA A 44 -20.58 -1.35 -4.16
CA ALA A 44 -20.80 -2.79 -4.37
C ALA A 44 -19.79 -3.66 -3.60
N MET A 45 -18.50 -3.28 -3.61
CA MET A 45 -17.46 -4.01 -2.88
C MET A 45 -17.63 -3.90 -1.37
N GLY A 46 -18.08 -2.75 -0.86
CA GLY A 46 -18.36 -2.53 0.56
C GLY A 46 -19.53 -3.37 1.06
N GLU A 47 -20.66 -3.38 0.32
CA GLU A 47 -21.81 -4.23 0.64
C GLU A 47 -21.47 -5.72 0.54
N PHE A 48 -20.67 -6.09 -0.46
CA PHE A 48 -20.18 -7.47 -0.61
C PHE A 48 -19.30 -7.89 0.58
N GLN A 49 -18.40 -7.03 1.05
CA GLN A 49 -17.54 -7.34 2.19
C GLN A 49 -18.36 -7.48 3.49
N LYS A 50 -19.36 -6.62 3.72
CA LYS A 50 -20.27 -6.71 4.86
C LYS A 50 -21.08 -8.00 4.84
N GLY A 51 -21.65 -8.36 3.69
CA GLY A 51 -22.40 -9.60 3.56
C GLY A 51 -21.53 -10.85 3.75
N ARG A 52 -20.24 -10.79 3.38
CA ARG A 52 -19.29 -11.88 3.64
C ARG A 52 -19.00 -12.05 5.13
N GLU A 53 -18.84 -10.94 5.86
CA GLU A 53 -18.59 -10.94 7.30
C GLU A 53 -19.79 -11.47 8.07
N GLU A 54 -21.01 -11.03 7.73
CA GLU A 54 -22.26 -11.55 8.34
C GLU A 54 -22.42 -13.06 8.13
N VAL A 55 -22.08 -13.57 6.93
CA VAL A 55 -22.12 -15.01 6.65
C VAL A 55 -21.05 -15.76 7.43
N GLU A 56 -19.86 -15.19 7.60
CA GLU A 56 -18.79 -15.81 8.38
C GLU A 56 -19.16 -15.88 9.88
N GLU A 57 -19.74 -14.82 10.43
CA GLU A 57 -20.28 -14.76 11.79
C GLU A 57 -21.41 -15.78 11.99
N GLU A 58 -22.39 -15.84 11.06
CA GLU A 58 -23.48 -16.81 11.14
C GLU A 58 -22.96 -18.26 11.05
N LEU A 59 -21.96 -18.54 10.21
CA LEU A 59 -21.33 -19.85 10.13
C LEU A 59 -20.53 -20.20 11.38
N GLN A 60 -19.96 -19.21 12.06
CA GLN A 60 -19.25 -19.40 13.32
C GLN A 60 -20.24 -19.65 14.47
N ASP A 61 -21.33 -18.89 14.57
CA ASP A 61 -22.43 -19.10 15.52
C ASP A 61 -23.12 -20.46 15.31
N MET A 62 -23.23 -20.93 14.06
CA MET A 62 -23.74 -22.28 13.76
C MET A 62 -22.78 -23.40 14.15
N ARG A 63 -21.47 -23.14 14.16
CA ARG A 63 -20.45 -24.11 14.63
C ARG A 63 -20.34 -24.11 16.15
N GLU A 64 -20.50 -22.96 16.77
CA GLU A 64 -20.44 -22.74 18.21
C GLU A 64 -21.88 -22.67 18.78
N GLY A 65 -22.57 -23.81 18.87
CA GLY A 65 -23.87 -23.88 19.57
C GLY A 65 -23.82 -23.28 20.99
N PRO A 66 -24.96 -22.89 21.60
CA PRO A 66 -25.02 -21.94 22.71
C PRO A 66 -24.35 -22.46 24.00
N SER A 67 -23.04 -22.34 24.05
CA SER A 67 -22.20 -22.58 25.22
C SER A 67 -20.80 -22.06 24.95
N SER A 68 -20.58 -20.77 25.17
CA SER A 68 -19.48 -20.33 26.03
C SER A 68 -19.67 -18.86 26.38
N SER A 69 -20.03 -18.67 27.64
CA SER A 69 -19.82 -17.45 28.41
C SER A 69 -18.36 -16.98 28.33
N ASN A 70 -18.19 -15.68 28.13
CA ASN A 70 -17.24 -14.84 28.88
C ASN A 70 -15.79 -15.37 28.95
N ASP A 71 -14.98 -15.07 27.93
CA ASP A 71 -13.54 -14.83 28.12
C ASP A 71 -12.95 -13.96 27.00
N SER A 72 -12.54 -12.76 27.38
CA SER A 72 -11.30 -12.10 26.95
C SER A 72 -11.22 -10.74 27.65
N ALA A 73 -11.17 -10.79 28.98
CA ALA A 73 -10.28 -9.87 29.68
C ALA A 73 -8.85 -10.33 29.36
N PHE A 74 -8.01 -9.38 28.98
CA PHE A 74 -6.57 -9.36 29.25
C PHE A 74 -5.78 -10.65 28.96
N ASP A 75 -5.05 -10.67 27.84
CA ASP A 75 -3.65 -11.12 27.78
C ASP A 75 -3.12 -10.88 26.36
N ASP A 76 -2.37 -9.79 26.18
CA ASP A 76 -1.18 -9.78 25.30
C ASP A 76 -0.22 -8.68 25.81
N ASP A 77 0.32 -8.93 27.00
CA ASP A 77 1.65 -8.44 27.36
C ASP A 77 2.66 -9.28 26.57
N SER A 78 3.05 -8.79 25.40
CA SER A 78 4.30 -9.20 24.77
C SER A 78 5.29 -8.04 24.83
N SER A 79 5.88 -7.90 26.01
CA SER A 79 7.19 -7.30 26.24
C SER A 79 8.29 -8.10 25.52
N PHE A 80 8.69 -7.66 24.33
CA PHE A 80 10.00 -7.93 23.67
C PHE A 80 10.02 -7.09 22.38
N ASP A 81 10.98 -6.24 22.05
CA ASP A 81 12.42 -6.42 22.13
C ASP A 81 13.08 -5.03 22.04
N GLU A 82 13.89 -4.71 23.04
CA GLU A 82 15.21 -4.10 22.90
C GLU A 82 15.47 -3.21 21.65
N THR A 83 15.26 -1.90 21.76
CA THR A 83 16.11 -0.95 21.01
C THR A 83 17.25 -0.52 21.93
N THR A 84 18.18 -1.45 22.13
CA THR A 84 19.54 -1.15 22.57
C THR A 84 20.16 -0.22 21.53
N THR A 85 20.64 0.91 22.06
CA THR A 85 21.66 1.80 21.49
C THR A 85 22.53 1.10 20.46
N THR A 86 22.33 1.41 19.18
CA THR A 86 23.35 1.14 18.16
C THR A 86 24.06 2.44 17.88
N ASP A 87 25.11 2.68 18.67
CA ASP A 87 26.30 3.38 18.22
C ASP A 87 26.70 2.81 16.85
N THR A 88 26.47 3.57 15.79
CA THR A 88 27.21 3.39 14.53
C THR A 88 28.17 4.55 14.42
N SER A 89 29.30 4.39 15.10
CA SER A 89 30.57 4.87 14.58
C SER A 89 30.73 4.27 13.17
N THR A 90 30.70 5.10 12.14
CA THR A 90 31.38 4.77 10.89
C THR A 90 32.24 5.97 10.56
N ASP A 91 33.49 5.82 11.00
CA ASP A 91 34.70 6.46 10.52
C ASP A 91 34.56 7.07 9.12
N ALA A 92 34.62 8.40 9.07
CA ALA A 92 34.92 9.15 7.86
C ALA A 92 36.40 9.50 7.88
N SER A 93 37.22 8.58 7.38
CA SER A 93 38.64 8.71 7.04
C SER A 93 38.95 7.46 6.20
N THR A 94 39.65 7.44 5.07
CA THR A 94 40.39 8.39 4.26
C THR A 94 40.75 7.58 3.02
N ASP A 95 40.56 8.09 1.80
CA ASP A 95 41.50 7.85 0.69
C ASP A 95 41.13 8.74 -0.50
N THR A 96 41.74 9.92 -0.55
CA THR A 96 42.02 10.60 -1.82
C THR A 96 43.50 10.93 -1.79
N SER A 97 44.28 9.91 -2.17
CA SER A 97 45.65 10.09 -2.61
C SER A 97 45.61 10.67 -4.03
N THR A 98 45.77 11.98 -4.15
CA THR A 98 46.23 12.65 -5.38
C THR A 98 47.59 13.27 -5.10
N GLU A 99 48.66 12.53 -5.40
CA GLU A 99 49.98 13.09 -5.69
C GLU A 99 50.20 13.04 -7.20
N THR A 100 50.45 14.20 -7.80
CA THR A 100 51.02 14.33 -9.14
C THR A 100 51.95 15.53 -9.12
N ASN A 101 53.24 15.27 -8.87
CA ASN A 101 54.37 16.03 -9.37
C ASN A 101 55.57 15.09 -9.49
#